data_AF-A0A6G0ZPI3-F1
#
_entry.id   AF-A0A6G0ZPI3-F1
#
_cell.length_a   1.000
_cell.length_b   1.000
_cell.length_c   1.000
_cell.angle_alpha   90.00
_cell.angle_beta   90.00
_cell.angle_gamma   90.00
#
_symmetry.space_group_name_H-M   'P 1'
#
loop_
_entity.id
_entity.type
_entity.pdbx_description
1 polymer ?
#
loop_
_entity_poly.entity_id
_entity_poly.type
_entity_poly.pdbx_seq_one_letter_code
_entity_poly.pdbx_strand_id
1 'polypeptide(L)'
;MCVSVAPIVSLRLGNSIDPNGIKEGDDVYFDCHVKANPPSTKLTWYHNVSTHIPYLYVNLYAHALACVYYDVLAYLPMHNISYTYFIHYTTSDGVSQGVTLNLNSSARTMKSDNNLVLQRVTRNVAGRYACRATNSEGESFSNELTLRIKYSERND
;
A
#
# COMPACT_ATOMS: atom_id res chain seq x y z
N MET A 1 -24.75 -19.05 12.85
CA MET A 1 -24.25 -18.12 11.82
C MET A 1 -22.88 -17.64 12.25
N CYS A 2 -21.84 -17.85 11.46
CA CYS A 2 -20.50 -17.35 11.75
C CYS A 2 -20.29 -16.05 10.98
N VAL A 3 -19.85 -14.99 11.66
CA VAL A 3 -19.57 -13.70 11.03
C VAL A 3 -18.14 -13.73 10.50
N SER A 4 -17.99 -13.86 9.19
CA SER A 4 -16.71 -13.70 8.51
C SER A 4 -16.49 -12.24 8.13
N VAL A 5 -15.27 -11.74 8.30
CA VAL A 5 -14.88 -10.37 8.00
C VAL A 5 -13.51 -10.32 7.37
N ALA A 6 -13.34 -9.37 6.46
CA ALA A 6 -12.03 -9.02 5.92
C ALA A 6 -11.09 -8.51 7.02
N PRO A 7 -9.76 -8.55 6.80
CA PRO A 7 -8.79 -8.15 7.81
C PRO A 7 -8.89 -6.66 8.13
N ILE A 8 -8.78 -6.31 9.40
CA ILE A 8 -8.56 -4.94 9.87
C ILE A 8 -7.09 -4.86 10.28
N VAL A 9 -6.35 -3.91 9.70
CA VAL A 9 -4.90 -3.81 9.84
C VAL A 9 -4.51 -2.46 10.43
N SER A 10 -3.61 -2.48 11.41
CA SER A 10 -3.03 -1.25 11.97
C SER A 10 -1.53 -1.41 12.19
N LEU A 11 -0.76 -0.39 11.80
CA LEU A 11 0.68 -0.38 11.84
C LEU A 11 1.18 0.58 12.92
N ARG A 12 2.13 0.11 13.73
CA ARG A 12 2.77 0.87 14.80
C ARG A 12 4.28 0.59 14.85
N LEU A 13 5.03 1.52 15.44
CA LEU A 13 6.40 1.23 15.88
C LEU A 13 6.35 0.41 17.16
N GLY A 14 7.44 -0.30 17.42
CA GLY A 14 7.65 -0.98 18.67
C GLY A 14 7.42 -0.11 19.90
N ASN A 15 6.79 -0.67 20.93
CA ASN A 15 6.35 0.07 22.13
C ASN A 15 7.48 0.81 22.86
N SER A 16 8.74 0.41 22.66
CA SER A 16 9.91 0.99 23.33
C SER A 16 10.71 1.97 22.46
N ILE A 17 10.21 2.31 21.26
CA ILE A 17 10.91 3.17 20.30
C ILE A 17 10.24 4.54 20.27
N ASP A 18 11.02 5.60 20.51
CA ASP A 18 10.56 6.98 20.27
C ASP A 18 10.63 7.29 18.76
N PRO A 19 9.50 7.55 18.08
CA PRO A 19 9.48 7.85 16.65
C PRO A 19 10.32 9.08 16.26
N ASN A 20 10.57 10.00 17.18
CA ASN A 20 11.34 11.21 16.93
C ASN A 20 12.83 11.06 17.27
N GLY A 21 13.22 9.99 17.97
CA GLY A 21 14.56 9.79 18.53
C GLY A 21 15.48 8.88 17.69
N ILE A 22 14.96 8.29 16.61
CA ILE A 22 15.67 7.27 15.82
C ILE A 22 16.85 7.89 15.07
N LYS A 23 18.05 7.35 15.26
CA LYS A 23 19.30 7.76 14.58
C LYS A 23 19.90 6.62 13.76
N GLU A 24 20.86 6.96 12.89
CA GLU A 24 21.61 5.94 12.16
C GLU A 24 22.32 4.96 13.10
N GLY A 25 22.26 3.67 12.78
CA GLY A 25 22.79 2.59 13.60
C GLY A 25 21.83 2.02 14.64
N ASP A 26 20.69 2.66 14.88
CA ASP A 26 19.66 2.12 15.78
C ASP A 26 18.95 0.90 15.19
N ASP A 27 18.38 0.08 16.06
CA ASP A 27 17.52 -1.05 15.68
C ASP A 27 16.06 -0.66 15.86
N VAL A 28 15.26 -0.86 14.80
CA VAL A 28 13.86 -0.47 14.76
C VAL A 28 13.01 -1.69 14.39
N TYR A 29 11.88 -1.86 15.06
CA TYR A 29 10.89 -2.86 14.67
C TYR A 29 9.51 -2.23 14.51
N PHE A 30 8.79 -2.72 13.52
CA PHE A 30 7.40 -2.38 13.25
C PHE A 30 6.51 -3.55 13.65
N ASP A 31 5.37 -3.22 14.25
CA ASP A 31 4.32 -4.17 14.64
C ASP A 31 3.08 -3.92 13.79
N CYS A 32 2.66 -4.94 13.03
CA CYS A 32 1.46 -4.91 12.23
C CYS A 32 0.37 -5.74 12.91
N HIS A 33 -0.56 -5.05 13.56
CA HIS A 33 -1.67 -5.67 14.26
C HIS A 33 -2.81 -5.97 13.27
N VAL A 34 -3.10 -7.26 13.09
CA VAL A 34 -4.15 -7.75 12.18
C VAL A 34 -5.26 -8.44 12.97
N LYS A 35 -6.50 -8.00 12.75
CA LYS A 35 -7.70 -8.65 13.27
C LYS A 35 -8.56 -9.12 12.09
N ALA A 36 -8.66 -10.43 11.91
CA ALA A 36 -9.39 -11.05 10.79
C ALA A 36 -10.15 -12.29 11.23
N ASN A 37 -11.27 -12.59 10.56
CA ASN A 37 -11.99 -13.85 10.74
C ASN A 37 -12.47 -14.36 9.37
N PRO A 38 -11.87 -15.41 8.77
CA PRO A 38 -10.87 -16.33 9.32
C PRO A 38 -9.41 -15.80 9.28
N PRO A 39 -8.47 -16.44 9.99
CA PRO A 39 -7.11 -15.91 10.25
C PRO A 39 -6.03 -16.24 9.19
N SER A 40 -6.35 -16.39 7.90
CA SER A 40 -5.37 -16.86 6.89
C SER A 40 -4.39 -15.77 6.40
N THR A 41 -3.72 -15.08 7.32
CA THR A 41 -2.92 -13.86 7.11
C THR A 41 -1.60 -14.08 6.38
N LYS A 42 -1.61 -13.92 5.05
CA LYS A 42 -0.38 -13.60 4.32
C LYS A 42 -0.04 -12.12 4.53
N LEU A 43 0.95 -11.83 5.37
CA LEU A 43 1.40 -10.45 5.58
C LEU A 43 2.37 -10.02 4.49
N THR A 44 2.20 -8.81 3.97
CA THR A 44 3.13 -8.18 3.02
C THR A 44 3.49 -6.79 3.51
N TRP A 45 4.78 -6.47 3.55
CA TRP A 45 5.29 -5.16 3.94
C TRP A 45 5.66 -4.32 2.73
N TYR A 46 5.41 -3.02 2.83
CA TYR A 46 5.58 -2.03 1.78
C TYR A 46 6.47 -0.90 2.28
N HIS A 47 7.47 -0.52 1.49
CA HIS A 47 8.34 0.63 1.72
C HIS A 47 8.22 1.62 0.56
N ASN A 48 8.00 2.89 0.89
CA ASN A 48 7.78 4.03 -0.01
C ASN A 48 6.61 3.84 -0.99
N VAL A 49 5.52 3.24 -0.51
CA VAL A 49 4.31 2.98 -1.30
C VAL A 49 3.15 3.80 -0.72
N SER A 50 2.25 4.25 -1.59
CA SER A 50 0.95 4.77 -1.18
C SER A 50 0.01 3.58 -0.95
N THR A 51 -0.52 3.42 0.26
CA THR A 51 -1.57 2.42 0.53
C THR A 51 -2.96 2.94 0.27
N HIS A 52 -3.10 4.25 0.06
CA HIS A 52 -4.21 4.75 -0.73
C HIS A 52 -4.05 4.21 -2.15
N ILE A 53 -4.97 3.36 -2.57
CA ILE A 53 -5.28 3.18 -3.99
C ILE A 53 -5.42 4.60 -4.54
N PRO A 54 -4.60 5.04 -5.51
CA PRO A 54 -4.87 6.32 -6.12
C PRO A 54 -6.26 6.20 -6.75
N TYR A 55 -7.23 6.93 -6.19
CA TYR A 55 -8.36 7.39 -6.98
C TYR A 55 -7.73 8.25 -8.06
N LEU A 56 -7.38 7.62 -9.19
CA LEU A 56 -6.93 8.31 -10.38
C LEU A 56 -8.10 9.21 -10.80
N TYR A 57 -8.00 10.50 -10.52
CA TYR A 57 -8.79 11.50 -11.21
C TYR A 57 -8.28 11.55 -12.64
N VAL A 58 -8.87 10.72 -13.51
CA VAL A 58 -8.61 10.76 -14.94
C VAL A 58 -9.35 11.98 -15.48
N ASN A 59 -8.60 13.03 -15.86
CA ASN A 59 -9.17 14.14 -16.63
C ASN A 59 -9.47 13.63 -18.04
N LEU A 60 -10.69 13.17 -18.26
CA LEU A 60 -11.16 12.81 -19.59
C LEU A 60 -11.62 14.09 -20.30
N TYR A 61 -10.87 14.51 -21.30
CA TYR A 61 -11.30 15.57 -22.20
C TYR A 61 -12.48 15.04 -23.03
N ALA A 62 -13.70 15.40 -22.67
CA ALA A 62 -14.86 15.23 -23.54
C ALA A 62 -14.68 16.18 -24.73
N HIS A 63 -14.20 15.67 -25.87
CA HIS A 63 -14.35 16.40 -27.12
C HIS A 63 -15.86 16.58 -27.35
N ALA A 64 -16.27 17.83 -27.58
CA ALA A 64 -17.65 18.34 -27.56
C ALA A 64 -18.61 17.77 -28.64
N LEU A 65 -18.40 16.53 -29.10
CA LEU A 65 -19.22 15.86 -30.10
C LEU A 65 -19.72 14.46 -29.68
N ALA A 66 -19.35 13.94 -28.50
CA ALA A 66 -19.88 12.66 -28.01
C ALA A 66 -20.04 12.64 -26.48
N CYS A 67 -21.25 12.29 -26.00
CA CYS A 67 -21.48 11.95 -24.60
C CYS A 67 -20.81 10.60 -24.31
N VAL A 68 -19.79 10.60 -23.45
CA VAL A 68 -19.09 9.39 -23.03
C VAL A 68 -19.50 9.04 -21.61
N TYR A 69 -19.98 7.82 -21.37
CA TYR A 69 -20.29 7.29 -20.04
C TYR A 69 -19.14 6.39 -19.56
N TYR A 70 -18.77 6.50 -18.28
CA TYR A 70 -17.65 5.77 -17.68
C TYR A 70 -18.14 4.86 -16.56
N ASP A 71 -17.74 3.60 -16.60
CA ASP A 71 -17.84 2.69 -15.45
C ASP A 71 -16.43 2.26 -15.05
N VAL A 72 -16.02 2.60 -13.83
CA VAL A 72 -14.69 2.23 -13.30
C VAL A 72 -14.81 0.94 -12.49
N LEU A 73 -14.43 -0.19 -13.09
CA LEU A 73 -14.28 -1.46 -12.39
C LEU A 73 -12.78 -1.70 -12.12
N ALA A 74 -12.31 -1.31 -10.94
CA ALA A 74 -10.90 -1.45 -10.57
C ALA A 74 -10.69 -2.66 -9.65
N TYR A 75 -10.23 -3.80 -10.16
CA TYR A 75 -9.58 -4.82 -9.32
C TYR A 75 -8.60 -5.66 -10.15
N LEU A 76 -7.33 -5.68 -9.73
CA LEU A 76 -6.40 -6.82 -9.67
C LEU A 76 -5.00 -6.29 -9.29
N PRO A 77 -4.54 -6.45 -8.02
CA PRO A 77 -3.13 -6.24 -7.72
C PRO A 77 -2.34 -7.44 -8.26
N MET A 78 -1.76 -7.29 -9.44
CA MET A 78 -0.82 -8.27 -9.96
C MET A 78 0.40 -8.29 -9.05
N HIS A 79 0.73 -9.49 -8.57
CA HIS A 79 2.08 -9.83 -8.17
C HIS A 79 3.09 -9.09 -9.09
N ASN A 80 4.06 -8.40 -8.48
CA ASN A 80 5.12 -7.59 -9.13
C ASN A 80 4.91 -6.07 -9.22
N ILE A 81 4.10 -5.50 -8.32
CA ILE A 81 4.27 -4.08 -7.90
C ILE A 81 3.89 -3.06 -9.00
N SER A 82 3.08 -3.49 -9.97
CA SER A 82 2.45 -2.64 -10.96
C SER A 82 0.93 -2.68 -10.79
N TYR A 83 0.29 -1.51 -10.76
CA TYR A 83 -1.17 -1.43 -10.78
C TYR A 83 -1.64 -1.33 -12.23
N THR A 84 -2.58 -2.19 -12.62
CA THR A 84 -3.23 -2.13 -13.92
C THR A 84 -4.68 -1.72 -13.73
N TYR A 85 -5.04 -0.54 -14.24
CA TYR A 85 -6.43 -0.08 -14.24
C TYR A 85 -7.10 -0.43 -15.57
N PHE A 86 -8.33 -0.94 -15.49
CA PHE A 86 -9.22 -1.14 -16.65
C PHE A 86 -10.32 -0.09 -16.60
N ILE A 87 -10.27 0.86 -17.54
CA ILE A 87 -11.34 1.84 -17.70
C ILE A 87 -12.19 1.38 -18.87
N HIS A 88 -13.45 1.06 -18.59
CA HIS A 88 -14.45 0.87 -19.64
C HIS A 88 -15.13 2.21 -19.91
N TYR A 89 -15.20 2.57 -21.18
CA TYR A 89 -16.07 3.65 -21.62
C TYR A 89 -16.96 3.18 -22.75
N THR A 90 -18.18 3.73 -22.75
CA THR A 90 -19.15 3.53 -23.81
C THR A 90 -19.38 4.86 -24.50
N THR A 91 -19.18 4.86 -25.82
CA THR A 91 -19.46 6.01 -26.68
C THR A 91 -20.93 5.99 -27.11
N SER A 92 -21.47 7.14 -27.53
CA SER A 92 -22.89 7.31 -27.89
C SER A 92 -23.36 6.44 -29.08
N ASP A 93 -22.44 5.89 -29.86
CA ASP A 93 -22.65 4.91 -30.93
C ASP A 93 -22.62 3.44 -30.43
N GLY A 94 -22.54 3.21 -29.12
CA GLY A 94 -22.66 1.90 -28.49
C GLY A 94 -21.36 1.08 -28.46
N VAL A 95 -20.22 1.67 -28.79
CA VAL A 95 -18.93 0.98 -28.78
C VAL A 95 -18.33 0.97 -27.36
N SER A 96 -18.00 -0.22 -26.85
CA SER A 96 -17.25 -0.38 -25.61
C SER A 96 -15.74 -0.48 -25.89
N GLN A 97 -14.93 0.38 -25.31
CA GLN A 97 -13.46 0.32 -25.42
C GLN A 97 -12.82 0.25 -24.03
N GLY A 98 -11.65 -0.37 -23.95
CA GLY A 98 -10.89 -0.55 -22.72
C GLY A 98 -9.53 0.13 -22.81
N VAL A 99 -9.19 0.94 -21.80
CA VAL A 99 -7.84 1.51 -21.64
C VAL A 99 -7.14 0.83 -20.48
N THR A 100 -5.92 0.36 -20.73
CA THR A 100 -5.05 -0.25 -19.73
C THR A 100 -4.02 0.77 -19.27
N LEU A 101 -4.07 1.16 -17.99
CA LEU A 101 -3.06 2.04 -17.39
C LEU A 101 -2.13 1.22 -16.51
N ASN A 102 -0.84 1.17 -16.87
CA ASN A 102 0.19 0.51 -16.08
C ASN A 102 0.93 1.55 -15.24
N LEU A 103 0.75 1.52 -13.93
CA LEU A 103 1.54 2.33 -13.01
C LEU A 103 2.72 1.49 -12.52
N ASN A 104 3.93 1.87 -12.93
CA ASN A 104 5.17 1.30 -12.39
C ASN A 104 5.38 1.86 -10.98
N SER A 105 5.25 1.03 -9.94
CA SER A 105 5.68 1.44 -8.61
C SER A 105 7.09 0.92 -8.35
N SER A 106 8.02 1.83 -8.02
CA SER A 106 9.39 1.52 -7.59
C SER A 106 9.44 0.95 -6.16
N ALA A 107 8.35 0.31 -5.74
CA ALA A 107 8.10 -0.12 -4.40
C ALA A 107 8.89 -1.41 -4.08
N ARG A 108 9.45 -1.47 -2.88
CA ARG A 108 10.10 -2.69 -2.39
C ARG A 108 9.10 -3.45 -1.54
N THR A 109 8.75 -4.66 -1.96
CA THR A 109 7.98 -5.60 -1.14
C THR A 109 8.94 -6.35 -0.23
N MET A 110 8.63 -6.37 1.07
CA MET A 110 9.40 -7.13 2.06
C MET A 110 8.50 -8.22 2.61
N LYS A 111 9.01 -9.45 2.66
CA LYS A 111 8.32 -10.58 3.27
C LYS A 111 8.85 -10.73 4.69
N SER A 112 7.97 -10.59 5.66
CA SER A 112 8.24 -10.84 7.08
C SER A 112 6.93 -11.27 7.73
N ASP A 113 7.01 -12.03 8.83
CA ASP A 113 5.87 -12.70 9.44
C ASP A 113 4.84 -11.70 10.00
N ASN A 114 4.99 -11.29 11.27
CA ASN A 114 4.12 -10.32 11.92
C ASN A 114 4.78 -8.97 12.14
N ASN A 115 6.11 -8.96 12.29
CA ASN A 115 6.88 -7.78 12.65
C ASN A 115 8.01 -7.58 11.65
N LEU A 116 8.20 -6.36 11.15
CA LEU A 116 9.35 -6.01 10.32
C LEU A 116 10.47 -5.51 11.21
N VAL A 117 11.58 -6.23 11.25
CA VAL A 117 12.78 -5.84 12.01
C VAL A 117 13.81 -5.24 11.05
N LEU A 118 14.26 -4.03 11.33
CA LEU A 118 15.34 -3.34 10.65
C LEU A 118 16.49 -3.14 11.63
N GLN A 119 17.61 -3.79 11.39
CA GLN A 119 18.80 -3.65 12.21
C GLN A 119 19.75 -2.64 11.61
N ARG A 120 20.45 -1.87 12.46
CA ARG A 120 21.46 -0.89 12.06
C ARG A 120 20.97 0.04 10.94
N VAL A 121 19.85 0.71 11.20
CA VAL A 121 19.17 1.53 10.20
C VAL A 121 20.07 2.65 9.67
N THR A 122 19.93 2.97 8.38
CA THR A 122 20.63 4.08 7.72
C THR A 122 19.61 4.97 7.02
N ARG A 123 19.96 6.20 6.64
CA ARG A 123 19.05 7.10 5.90
C ARG A 123 18.39 6.48 4.67
N ASN A 124 19.01 5.46 4.06
CA ASN A 124 18.49 4.79 2.88
C ASN A 124 17.21 3.98 3.15
N VAL A 125 16.98 3.58 4.41
CA VAL A 125 15.74 2.91 4.80
C VAL A 125 14.68 3.88 5.33
N ALA A 126 14.99 5.18 5.44
CA ALA A 126 13.96 6.17 5.74
C ALA A 126 12.86 6.16 4.66
N GLY A 127 11.63 6.45 5.06
CA GLY A 127 10.51 6.39 4.13
C GLY A 127 9.16 6.04 4.75
N ARG A 128 8.16 5.89 3.89
CA ARG A 128 6.81 5.47 4.30
C ARG A 128 6.71 3.96 4.37
N TYR A 129 6.11 3.44 5.43
CA TYR A 129 5.87 2.03 5.65
C TYR A 129 4.39 1.75 5.79
N ALA A 130 3.98 0.60 5.28
CA ALA A 130 2.65 0.04 5.49
C ALA A 130 2.68 -1.49 5.38
N CYS A 131 1.66 -2.14 5.93
CA CYS A 131 1.47 -3.58 5.81
C CYS A 131 0.11 -3.90 5.20
N ARG A 132 0.03 -5.05 4.50
CA ARG A 132 -1.20 -5.60 3.92
C ARG A 132 -1.43 -7.01 4.46
N ALA A 133 -2.68 -7.28 4.80
CA ALA A 133 -3.15 -8.61 5.15
C ALA A 133 -4.24 -9.07 4.17
N THR A 134 -4.30 -10.37 3.93
CA THR A 134 -5.33 -11.02 3.10
C THR A 134 -5.90 -12.20 3.85
N ASN A 135 -7.21 -12.40 3.78
CA ASN A 135 -7.89 -13.64 4.16
C ASN A 135 -8.88 -14.09 3.07
N SER A 136 -9.70 -15.12 3.35
CA SER A 136 -10.72 -15.60 2.41
C SER A 136 -11.80 -14.57 2.07
N GLU A 137 -12.01 -13.57 2.94
CA GLU A 137 -13.04 -12.55 2.76
C GLU A 137 -12.52 -11.31 2.00
N GLY A 138 -11.21 -11.12 1.93
CA GLY A 138 -10.62 -10.00 1.19
C GLY A 138 -9.24 -9.58 1.68
N GLU A 139 -8.80 -8.41 1.22
CA GLU A 139 -7.53 -7.78 1.60
C GLU A 139 -7.74 -6.39 2.21
N SER A 140 -6.80 -5.95 3.02
CA SER A 140 -6.80 -4.63 3.65
C SER A 140 -5.39 -4.14 3.92
N PHE A 141 -5.23 -2.82 3.92
CA PHE A 141 -3.97 -2.13 4.18
C PHE A 141 -4.01 -1.40 5.51
N SER A 142 -2.84 -1.26 6.14
CA SER A 142 -2.67 -0.44 7.33
C SER A 142 -2.68 1.05 7.01
N ASN A 143 -2.73 1.86 8.07
CA ASN A 143 -2.25 3.24 8.02
C ASN A 143 -0.80 3.32 7.53
N GLU A 144 -0.42 4.48 6.99
CA GLU A 144 0.95 4.79 6.61
C GLU A 144 1.73 5.36 7.79
N LEU A 145 2.97 4.91 7.96
CA LEU A 145 3.87 5.39 8.98
C LEU A 145 5.19 5.85 8.34
N THR A 146 5.63 7.08 8.62
CA THR A 146 6.89 7.60 8.07
C THR A 146 8.03 7.39 9.06
N LEU A 147 9.03 6.57 8.68
CA LEU A 147 10.27 6.41 9.43
C LEU A 147 11.22 7.56 9.10
N ARG A 148 11.56 8.36 10.11
CA ARG A 148 12.55 9.42 10.04
C ARG A 148 13.81 8.97 10.76
N ILE A 149 14.96 9.16 10.13
CA ILE A 149 16.26 8.79 10.68
C ILE A 149 17.09 10.07 10.82
N LYS A 150 17.51 10.34 12.04
CA LYS A 150 18.41 11.46 12.35
C LYS A 150 19.86 11.06 12.11
N TYR A 151 20.67 12.05 11.76
CA TYR A 151 22.10 11.89 11.74
C TYR A 151 22.60 11.71 13.18
N SER A 152 23.38 10.67 13.43
CA SER A 152 24.20 10.62 14.63
C SER A 152 25.38 11.57 14.39
N GLU A 153 25.40 12.73 15.03
CA GLU A 153 26.64 13.52 15.02
C GLU A 153 27.76 12.64 15.56
N ARG A 154 28.76 12.46 14.70
CA ARG A 154 30.03 11.86 15.08
C ARG A 154 30.71 12.90 15.98
N ASN A 155 30.53 12.78 17.29
CA ASN A 155 31.40 13.47 18.25
C ASN A 155 32.76 12.77 18.20
N ASP A 156 33.63 13.26 17.32
CA ASP A 156 35.09 13.07 17.41
C ASP A 156 35.67 14.04 18.45
#